data_AF-A0A2D8RDD8-F1
#
_entry.id   AF-A0A2D8RDD8-F1
#
_cell.length_a   1.000
_cell.length_b   1.000
_cell.length_c   1.000
_cell.angle_alpha   90.00
_cell.angle_beta   90.00
_cell.angle_gamma   90.00
#
_symmetry.space_group_name_H-M   'P 1'
#
loop_
_entity.id
_entity.type
_entity.pdbx_description
1 polymer ?
#
loop_
_entity_poly.entity_id
_entity_poly.type
_entity_poly.pdbx_seq_one_letter_code
_entity_poly.pdbx_strand_id
1 'polypeptide(L)'
;MAGRLCQAMLRLDGDASRLAVLKAVIARLGPDAYPALIKLLTIVSESSEQAAKTSLARTLGYAAQRGDLPEGQLNAWGLSRYISTDIGGDGGAVDASSFRRSLWAGSASRGLGPIEYLTVWHSQKTQRPYLTDAVYADHLTKLIALINADDHAATRYPRAILLDLETRTEGAFTRQTHSRLETIALNWLDARAPADIAAAALAV
;
A
#
# COMPACT_ATOMS: atom_id res chain seq x y z
N MET A 1 14.83 -10.67 8.98
CA MET A 1 13.37 -10.86 8.79
C MET A 1 13.04 -11.29 7.36
N ALA A 2 13.57 -10.61 6.33
CA ALA A 2 13.38 -10.96 4.91
C ALA A 2 13.65 -12.43 4.56
N GLY A 3 14.76 -13.01 5.02
CA GLY A 3 15.05 -14.43 4.78
C GLY A 3 14.01 -15.39 5.38
N ARG A 4 13.43 -15.06 6.54
CA ARG A 4 12.33 -15.87 7.13
C ARG A 4 11.04 -15.74 6.34
N LEU A 5 10.76 -14.56 5.78
CA LEU A 5 9.62 -14.35 4.89
C LEU A 5 9.80 -15.15 3.60
N CYS A 6 10.98 -15.09 2.95
CA CYS A 6 11.27 -15.85 1.74
C CYS A 6 11.08 -17.37 1.97
N GLN A 7 11.63 -17.89 3.07
CA GLN A 7 11.43 -19.28 3.45
C GLN A 7 9.97 -19.63 3.71
N ALA A 8 9.18 -18.75 4.33
CA ALA A 8 7.75 -18.97 4.51
C ALA A 8 6.99 -18.97 3.16
N MET A 9 7.32 -18.07 2.24
CA MET A 9 6.72 -18.02 0.90
C MET A 9 7.00 -19.29 0.08
N LEU A 10 8.14 -19.95 0.32
CA LEU A 10 8.52 -21.18 -0.37
C LEU A 10 7.92 -22.43 0.26
N ARG A 11 7.71 -22.44 1.57
CA ARG A 11 7.20 -23.61 2.31
C ARG A 11 5.68 -23.73 2.34
N LEU A 12 4.98 -22.60 2.23
CA LEU A 12 3.52 -22.60 2.29
C LEU A 12 2.92 -22.86 0.92
N ASP A 13 1.95 -23.76 0.89
CA ASP A 13 1.14 -24.02 -0.29
C ASP A 13 -0.08 -23.09 -0.33
N GLY A 14 -0.31 -22.53 -1.52
CA GLY A 14 -1.45 -21.66 -1.81
C GLY A 14 -1.26 -20.20 -1.42
N ASP A 15 -1.77 -19.32 -2.28
CA ASP A 15 -1.64 -17.87 -2.12
C ASP A 15 -2.42 -17.34 -0.90
N ALA A 16 -3.52 -18.00 -0.52
CA ALA A 16 -4.30 -17.65 0.67
C ALA A 16 -3.49 -17.85 1.98
N SER A 17 -2.76 -18.97 2.10
CA SER A 17 -1.91 -19.25 3.26
C SER A 17 -0.76 -18.26 3.37
N ARG A 18 -0.14 -17.92 2.24
CA ARG A 18 0.95 -16.93 2.15
C ARG A 18 0.45 -15.53 2.52
N LEU A 19 -0.74 -15.16 2.05
CA LEU A 19 -1.39 -13.89 2.38
C LEU A 19 -1.71 -13.81 3.88
N ALA A 20 -2.22 -14.89 4.48
CA ALA A 20 -2.48 -14.95 5.92
C ALA A 20 -1.19 -14.72 6.74
N VAL A 21 -0.06 -15.30 6.33
CA VAL A 21 1.23 -15.03 6.97
C VAL A 21 1.69 -13.59 6.77
N LEU A 22 1.53 -13.02 5.58
CA LEU A 22 1.87 -11.63 5.32
C LEU A 22 1.07 -10.68 6.23
N LYS A 23 -0.24 -10.92 6.38
CA LYS A 23 -1.12 -10.19 7.29
C LYS A 23 -0.72 -10.37 8.76
N ALA A 24 -0.39 -11.59 9.17
CA ALA A 24 0.08 -11.86 10.53
C ALA A 24 1.40 -11.15 10.84
N VAL A 25 2.30 -11.05 9.86
CA VAL A 25 3.54 -10.27 9.98
C VAL A 25 3.22 -8.80 10.25
N ILE A 26 2.30 -8.20 9.51
CA ILE A 26 1.93 -6.79 9.69
C ILE A 26 1.23 -6.57 11.01
N ALA A 27 0.27 -7.44 11.37
CA ALA A 27 -0.42 -7.39 12.66
C ALA A 27 0.57 -7.45 13.83
N ARG A 28 1.61 -8.30 13.74
CA ARG A 28 2.65 -8.42 14.75
C ARG A 28 3.61 -7.22 14.79
N LEU A 29 3.83 -6.56 13.66
CA LEU A 29 4.64 -5.35 13.61
C LEU A 29 3.89 -4.13 14.17
N GLY A 30 2.56 -4.16 14.17
CA GLY A 30 1.69 -3.14 14.75
C GLY A 30 1.13 -2.15 13.70
N PRO A 31 0.19 -1.28 14.11
CA PRO A 31 -0.60 -0.45 13.21
C PRO A 31 0.24 0.57 12.41
N ASP A 32 1.37 1.01 12.96
CA ASP A 32 2.26 1.98 12.33
C ASP A 32 3.42 1.35 11.53
N ALA A 33 3.41 0.05 11.33
CA ALA A 33 4.54 -0.66 10.74
C ALA A 33 4.46 -0.88 9.23
N TYR A 34 3.47 -0.30 8.56
CA TYR A 34 3.36 -0.43 7.11
C TYR A 34 4.62 0.03 6.35
N PRO A 35 5.33 1.10 6.75
CA PRO A 35 6.64 1.40 6.17
C PRO A 35 7.70 0.30 6.35
N ALA A 36 7.64 -0.46 7.44
CA ALA A 36 8.51 -1.60 7.65
C ALA A 36 8.15 -2.76 6.71
N LEU A 37 6.86 -2.94 6.38
CA LEU A 37 6.44 -3.84 5.31
C LEU A 37 7.00 -3.38 3.96
N ILE A 38 6.84 -2.11 3.58
CA ILE A 38 7.40 -1.58 2.31
C ILE A 38 8.90 -1.88 2.22
N LYS A 39 9.64 -1.57 3.28
CA LYS A 39 11.08 -1.88 3.36
C LYS A 39 11.36 -3.38 3.21
N LEU A 40 10.58 -4.23 3.87
CA LEU A 40 10.70 -5.68 3.78
C LEU A 40 10.48 -6.18 2.35
N LEU A 41 9.44 -5.68 1.66
CA LEU A 41 9.15 -6.00 0.26
C LEU A 41 10.29 -5.55 -0.66
N THR A 42 10.82 -4.34 -0.46
CA THR A 42 11.96 -3.86 -1.26
C THR A 42 13.23 -4.69 -1.03
N ILE A 43 13.50 -5.13 0.20
CA ILE A 43 14.62 -6.04 0.49
C ILE A 43 14.43 -7.39 -0.23
N VAL A 44 13.20 -7.92 -0.24
CA VAL A 44 12.90 -9.16 -0.98
C VAL A 44 13.06 -8.97 -2.49
N SER A 45 12.68 -7.80 -3.02
CA SER A 45 12.87 -7.46 -4.44
C SER A 45 14.34 -7.51 -4.89
N GLU A 46 15.27 -7.21 -3.98
CA GLU A 46 16.72 -7.22 -4.22
C GLU A 46 17.37 -8.59 -3.97
N SER A 47 16.65 -9.53 -3.35
CA SER A 47 17.15 -10.89 -3.07
C SER A 47 17.53 -11.63 -4.36
N SER A 48 18.45 -12.58 -4.30
CA SER A 48 18.71 -13.49 -5.44
C SER A 48 17.69 -14.62 -5.56
N GLU A 49 16.80 -14.79 -4.57
CA GLU A 49 15.88 -15.93 -4.48
C GLU A 49 14.62 -15.71 -5.31
N GLN A 50 14.71 -16.01 -6.61
CA GLN A 50 13.65 -15.73 -7.59
C GLN A 50 12.32 -16.43 -7.27
N ALA A 51 12.37 -17.68 -6.81
CA ALA A 51 11.16 -18.42 -6.46
C ALA A 51 10.36 -17.75 -5.33
N ALA A 52 11.05 -17.14 -4.36
CA ALA A 52 10.39 -16.39 -3.28
C ALA A 52 9.78 -15.09 -3.82
N LYS A 53 10.44 -14.40 -4.76
CA LYS A 53 9.89 -13.21 -5.41
C LYS A 53 8.61 -13.54 -6.17
N THR A 54 8.64 -14.55 -7.03
CA THR A 54 7.46 -14.98 -7.81
C THR A 54 6.32 -15.41 -6.89
N SER A 55 6.59 -16.16 -5.83
CA SER A 55 5.59 -16.57 -4.84
C SER A 55 4.93 -15.36 -4.13
N LEU A 56 5.75 -14.39 -3.73
CA LEU A 56 5.27 -13.17 -3.10
C LEU A 56 4.50 -12.27 -4.08
N ALA A 57 4.99 -12.11 -5.30
CA ALA A 57 4.35 -11.37 -6.38
C ALA A 57 2.96 -11.94 -6.68
N ARG A 58 2.86 -13.25 -6.85
CA ARG A 58 1.58 -13.95 -7.05
C ARG A 58 0.62 -13.72 -5.89
N THR A 59 1.13 -13.81 -4.65
CA THR A 59 0.33 -13.56 -3.45
C THR A 59 -0.22 -12.12 -3.42
N LEU A 60 0.59 -11.13 -3.78
CA LEU A 60 0.16 -9.72 -3.87
C LEU A 60 -0.85 -9.52 -5.00
N GLY A 61 -0.64 -10.11 -6.17
CA GLY A 61 -1.60 -10.06 -7.28
C GLY A 61 -2.93 -10.73 -6.95
N TYR A 62 -2.91 -11.86 -6.23
CA TYR A 62 -4.10 -12.54 -5.70
C TYR A 62 -4.86 -11.66 -4.71
N ALA A 63 -4.16 -11.01 -3.78
CA ALA A 63 -4.76 -10.13 -2.79
C ALA A 63 -5.34 -8.86 -3.44
N ALA A 64 -4.63 -8.26 -4.40
CA ALA A 64 -5.09 -7.07 -5.14
C ALA A 64 -6.40 -7.32 -5.87
N GLN A 65 -6.51 -8.44 -6.59
CA GLN A 65 -7.73 -8.81 -7.31
C GLN A 65 -8.95 -8.98 -6.38
N ARG A 66 -8.73 -9.36 -5.13
CA ARG A 66 -9.79 -9.59 -4.14
C ARG A 66 -10.10 -8.36 -3.28
N GLY A 67 -9.35 -7.26 -3.44
CA GLY A 67 -9.41 -6.12 -2.53
C GLY A 67 -9.00 -6.50 -1.10
N ASP A 68 -8.12 -7.49 -0.94
CA ASP A 68 -7.72 -8.09 0.34
C ASP A 68 -6.22 -7.88 0.63
N LEU A 69 -5.65 -6.83 0.03
CA LEU A 69 -4.26 -6.44 0.23
C LEU A 69 -4.00 -6.15 1.71
N PRO A 70 -2.76 -6.37 2.19
CA PRO A 70 -2.42 -5.95 3.52
C PRO A 70 -2.55 -4.44 3.63
N GLU A 71 -3.26 -4.00 4.66
CA GLU A 71 -3.75 -2.63 4.75
C GLU A 71 -2.80 -1.74 5.55
N GLY A 72 -2.39 -0.64 4.94
CA GLY A 72 -1.72 0.46 5.63
C GLY A 72 -2.71 1.55 5.97
N GLN A 73 -2.71 2.01 7.22
CA GLN A 73 -3.47 3.19 7.62
C GLN A 73 -2.59 4.44 7.53
N LEU A 74 -3.04 5.43 6.77
CA LEU A 74 -2.55 6.80 6.84
C LEU A 74 -3.70 7.66 7.33
N ASN A 75 -3.44 8.57 8.28
CA ASN A 75 -4.44 9.55 8.67
C ASN A 75 -4.54 10.57 7.53
N ALA A 76 -5.44 10.34 6.58
CA ALA A 76 -5.70 11.32 5.54
C ALA A 76 -6.67 12.38 6.09
N TRP A 77 -6.23 13.64 6.06
CA TRP A 77 -6.98 14.88 6.27
C TRP A 77 -7.28 15.26 7.73
N GLY A 78 -6.69 16.37 8.16
CA GLY A 78 -7.26 17.34 9.14
C GLY A 78 -7.61 16.86 10.57
N LEU A 79 -7.72 15.57 10.85
CA LEU A 79 -8.10 15.04 12.15
C LEU A 79 -7.02 15.27 13.21
N SER A 80 -5.77 15.48 12.79
CA SER A 80 -4.71 15.97 13.68
C SER A 80 -4.85 17.44 14.05
N ARG A 81 -5.72 18.22 13.37
CA ARG A 81 -5.95 19.64 13.68
C ARG A 81 -7.20 19.88 14.53
N TYR A 82 -8.13 18.94 14.59
CA TYR A 82 -9.32 19.05 15.45
C TYR A 82 -9.18 18.38 16.82
N ILE A 83 -8.17 17.53 17.05
CA ILE A 83 -7.90 16.89 18.35
C ILE A 83 -6.66 17.52 18.99
N SER A 84 -6.58 18.85 18.94
CA SER A 84 -5.65 19.66 19.74
C SER A 84 -6.28 21.04 19.93
N THR A 85 -7.49 21.05 20.47
CA THR A 85 -8.03 22.25 21.10
C THR A 85 -8.69 21.82 22.39
N ASP A 86 -8.22 22.38 23.50
CA ASP A 86 -8.85 22.30 24.81
C ASP A 86 -10.37 22.37 24.70
N ILE A 87 -11.05 21.31 25.13
CA ILE A 87 -12.40 21.45 25.66
C ILE A 87 -12.31 20.92 27.09
N GLY A 88 -11.93 21.81 27.99
CA GLY A 88 -12.39 21.71 29.37
C GLY A 88 -13.91 21.75 29.34
N GLY A 89 -14.55 20.64 29.68
CA GLY A 89 -16.00 20.49 29.59
C GLY A 89 -16.40 19.09 29.97
N ASP A 90 -16.84 18.97 31.22
CA ASP A 90 -17.38 17.78 31.86
C ASP A 90 -18.53 17.19 31.01
N GLY A 91 -18.42 15.94 30.57
CA GLY A 91 -19.51 15.27 29.84
C GLY A 91 -19.07 14.30 28.74
N GLY A 92 -18.79 13.06 29.14
CA GLY A 92 -18.81 11.89 28.25
C GLY A 92 -17.66 11.79 27.25
N ALA A 93 -16.65 10.99 27.59
CA ALA A 93 -15.59 10.60 26.66
C ALA A 93 -16.17 9.74 25.52
N VAL A 94 -16.72 10.40 24.50
CA VAL A 94 -16.95 9.79 23.19
C VAL A 94 -15.59 9.54 22.56
N ASP A 95 -15.19 8.28 22.59
CA ASP A 95 -13.92 7.80 22.05
C ASP A 95 -13.74 8.27 20.60
N ALA A 96 -12.78 9.17 20.38
CA ALA A 96 -12.43 9.68 19.07
C ALA A 96 -12.07 8.56 18.09
N SER A 97 -11.67 7.36 18.58
CA SER A 97 -11.46 6.17 17.75
C SER A 97 -12.76 5.60 17.18
N SER A 98 -13.89 5.79 17.88
CA SER A 98 -15.22 5.36 17.44
C SER A 98 -15.82 6.32 16.42
N PHE A 99 -15.54 7.62 16.52
CA PHE A 99 -15.93 8.59 15.49
C PHE A 99 -15.09 8.43 14.21
N ARG A 100 -13.79 8.08 14.35
CA ARG A 100 -12.93 7.65 13.23
C ARG A 100 -13.40 6.34 12.59
N ARG A 101 -14.01 5.42 13.35
CA ARG A 101 -14.69 4.27 12.74
C ARG A 101 -15.96 4.71 12.02
N SER A 102 -16.79 5.56 12.63
CA SER A 102 -18.11 5.95 12.12
C SER A 102 -18.08 6.76 10.81
N LEU A 103 -17.15 7.71 10.66
CA LEU A 103 -16.98 8.47 9.40
C LEU A 103 -16.39 7.64 8.25
N TRP A 104 -15.90 6.43 8.55
CA TRP A 104 -15.34 5.48 7.60
C TRP A 104 -16.07 4.12 7.63
N ALA A 105 -17.25 4.06 8.28
CA ALA A 105 -18.03 2.81 8.48
C ALA A 105 -19.10 2.56 7.42
N GLY A 106 -19.32 3.49 6.49
CA GLY A 106 -20.34 3.35 5.43
C GLY A 106 -19.87 2.61 4.17
N SER A 107 -18.57 2.39 4.02
CA SER A 107 -17.96 1.60 2.95
C SER A 107 -16.84 0.81 3.61
N ALA A 108 -16.84 -0.52 3.48
CA ALA A 108 -15.79 -1.36 3.99
C ALA A 108 -14.43 -0.73 3.65
N SER A 109 -13.72 -0.23 4.66
CA SER A 109 -12.43 0.46 4.52
C SER A 109 -11.46 -0.46 3.80
N ARG A 110 -11.40 -0.38 2.47
CA ARG A 110 -10.39 -1.07 1.67
C ARG A 110 -9.08 -0.32 1.88
N GLY A 111 -8.26 -0.84 2.80
CA GLY A 111 -7.00 -0.22 3.15
C GLY A 111 -6.05 -0.09 1.96
N LEU A 112 -5.04 0.77 2.12
CA LEU A 112 -4.09 1.04 1.05
C LEU A 112 -3.14 -0.14 0.89
N GLY A 113 -3.00 -0.62 -0.35
CA GLY A 113 -1.96 -1.56 -0.75
C GLY A 113 -0.55 -0.93 -0.75
N PRO A 114 0.51 -1.71 -1.00
CA PRO A 114 1.88 -1.22 -0.89
C PRO A 114 2.20 -0.01 -1.78
N ILE A 115 1.77 -0.02 -3.03
CA ILE A 115 2.04 1.07 -4.00
C ILE A 115 1.16 2.28 -3.72
N GLU A 116 -0.10 2.04 -3.37
CA GLU A 116 -1.10 3.04 -3.04
C GLU A 116 -0.68 3.80 -1.77
N TYR A 117 -0.26 3.08 -0.74
CA TYR A 117 0.26 3.65 0.50
C TYR A 117 1.50 4.50 0.24
N LEU A 118 2.46 3.98 -0.51
CA LEU A 118 3.70 4.70 -0.83
C LEU A 118 3.40 6.01 -1.58
N THR A 119 2.45 5.97 -2.52
CA THR A 119 2.04 7.13 -3.32
C THR A 119 1.29 8.16 -2.48
N VAL A 120 0.37 7.73 -1.61
CA VAL A 120 -0.31 8.63 -0.65
C VAL A 120 0.70 9.25 0.31
N TRP A 121 1.66 8.49 0.82
CA TRP A 121 2.68 9.00 1.74
C TRP A 121 3.59 10.04 1.07
N HIS A 122 3.93 9.86 -0.21
CA HIS A 122 4.67 10.85 -0.98
C HIS A 122 3.84 12.11 -1.27
N SER A 123 2.60 11.93 -1.72
CA SER A 123 1.77 13.01 -2.27
C SER A 123 1.01 13.84 -1.22
N GLN A 124 0.90 13.38 0.03
CA GLN A 124 0.02 14.01 1.02
C GLN A 124 0.73 14.30 2.34
N LYS A 125 0.28 15.34 3.04
CA LYS A 125 0.67 15.57 4.43
C LYS A 125 0.07 14.48 5.31
N THR A 126 0.90 13.59 5.81
CA THR A 126 0.50 12.53 6.75
C THR A 126 1.04 12.85 8.15
N GLN A 127 0.81 11.96 9.10
CA GLN A 127 1.48 11.98 10.40
C GLN A 127 2.99 11.66 10.33
N ARG A 128 3.53 11.36 9.13
CA ARG A 128 4.91 10.94 8.90
C ARG A 128 5.71 12.03 8.17
N PRO A 129 7.05 12.02 8.30
CA PRO A 129 7.91 12.84 7.45
C PRO A 129 7.65 12.57 5.97
N TYR A 130 7.75 13.60 5.14
CA TYR A 130 7.61 13.45 3.69
C TYR A 130 8.70 12.54 3.11
N LEU A 131 8.32 11.73 2.13
CA LEU A 131 9.27 11.02 1.29
C LEU A 131 9.86 12.00 0.28
N THR A 132 11.16 11.95 0.08
CA THR A 132 11.79 12.66 -1.03
C THR A 132 11.48 11.93 -2.33
N ASP A 133 11.53 12.65 -3.46
CA ASP A 133 11.28 12.08 -4.78
C ASP A 133 12.20 10.89 -5.09
N ALA A 134 13.47 10.99 -4.71
CA ALA A 134 14.45 9.92 -4.89
C ALA A 134 14.07 8.65 -4.11
N VAL A 135 13.65 8.80 -2.85
CA VAL A 135 13.25 7.66 -2.01
C VAL A 135 11.94 7.05 -2.51
N TYR A 136 10.98 7.88 -2.92
CA TYR A 136 9.75 7.42 -3.53
C TYR A 136 10.00 6.62 -4.81
N ALA A 137 10.79 7.16 -5.74
CA ALA A 137 11.08 6.50 -7.00
C ALA A 137 11.85 5.18 -6.83
N ASP A 138 12.82 5.13 -5.91
CA ASP A 138 13.57 3.91 -5.60
C ASP A 138 12.64 2.80 -5.07
N HIS A 139 11.81 3.12 -4.07
CA HIS A 139 10.89 2.15 -3.50
C HIS A 139 9.81 1.72 -4.50
N LEU A 140 9.26 2.64 -5.28
CA LEU A 140 8.25 2.34 -6.30
C LEU A 140 8.82 1.40 -7.37
N THR A 141 10.02 1.70 -7.88
CA THR A 141 10.75 0.86 -8.85
C THR A 141 10.91 -0.57 -8.33
N LYS A 142 11.33 -0.73 -7.08
CA LYS A 142 11.54 -2.02 -6.42
C LYS A 142 10.26 -2.80 -6.20
N LEU A 143 9.18 -2.12 -5.82
CA LEU A 143 7.86 -2.76 -5.63
C LEU A 143 7.29 -3.25 -6.96
N ILE A 144 7.35 -2.43 -8.02
CA ILE A 144 6.90 -2.83 -9.36
C ILE A 144 7.76 -3.99 -9.87
N ALA A 145 9.09 -3.92 -9.72
CA ALA A 145 9.99 -5.01 -10.10
C ALA A 145 9.70 -6.32 -9.35
N LEU A 146 9.35 -6.24 -8.07
CA LEU A 146 8.91 -7.41 -7.29
C LEU A 146 7.63 -8.00 -7.87
N ILE A 147 6.60 -7.19 -8.12
CA ILE A 147 5.31 -7.66 -8.63
C ILE A 147 5.45 -8.22 -10.05
N ASN A 148 6.35 -7.66 -10.86
CA ASN A 148 6.71 -8.16 -12.19
C ASN A 148 7.42 -9.53 -12.17
N ALA A 149 7.77 -10.09 -11.00
CA ALA A 149 8.29 -11.44 -10.91
C ALA A 149 7.24 -12.53 -11.18
N ASP A 150 5.95 -12.18 -11.33
CA ASP A 150 4.86 -13.04 -11.77
C ASP A 150 3.97 -12.30 -12.80
N ASP A 151 3.85 -12.83 -14.01
CA ASP A 151 3.17 -12.16 -15.13
C ASP A 151 1.68 -11.90 -14.85
N HIS A 152 1.03 -12.81 -14.12
CA HIS A 152 -0.37 -12.62 -13.73
C HIS A 152 -0.50 -11.48 -12.72
N ALA A 153 0.42 -11.38 -11.75
CA ALA A 153 0.44 -10.28 -10.79
C ALA A 153 0.72 -8.94 -11.49
N ALA A 154 1.68 -8.90 -12.42
CA ALA A 154 2.01 -7.73 -13.22
C ALA A 154 0.81 -7.18 -14.01
N THR A 155 -0.12 -8.05 -14.41
CA THR A 155 -1.37 -7.64 -15.08
C THR A 155 -2.48 -7.28 -14.09
N ARG A 156 -2.64 -8.06 -13.01
CA ARG A 156 -3.76 -7.94 -12.07
C ARG A 156 -3.63 -6.72 -11.16
N TYR A 157 -2.42 -6.41 -10.69
CA TYR A 157 -2.19 -5.33 -9.74
C TYR A 157 -2.54 -3.95 -10.32
N PRO A 158 -2.02 -3.52 -11.49
CA PRO A 158 -2.38 -2.23 -12.05
C PRO A 158 -3.86 -2.14 -12.43
N ARG A 159 -4.50 -3.24 -12.86
CA ARG A 159 -5.96 -3.26 -13.09
C ARG A 159 -6.76 -3.07 -11.79
N ALA A 160 -6.29 -3.65 -10.69
CA ALA A 160 -6.92 -3.45 -9.39
C ALA A 160 -6.81 -1.99 -8.94
N ILE A 161 -5.67 -1.32 -9.18
CA ILE A 161 -5.51 0.12 -8.94
C ILE A 161 -6.58 0.90 -9.72
N LEU A 162 -6.68 0.70 -11.05
CA LEU A 162 -7.64 1.43 -11.88
C LEU A 162 -9.08 1.21 -11.43
N LEU A 163 -9.46 -0.04 -11.13
CA LEU A 163 -10.79 -0.36 -10.61
C LEU A 163 -11.08 0.36 -9.28
N ASP A 164 -10.10 0.43 -8.38
CA ASP A 164 -10.23 1.15 -7.12
C ASP A 164 -10.34 2.67 -7.33
N LEU A 165 -9.67 3.23 -8.33
CA LEU A 165 -9.74 4.64 -8.70
C LEU A 165 -11.09 5.03 -9.32
N GLU A 166 -11.76 4.11 -10.03
CA GLU A 166 -13.10 4.30 -10.57
C GLU A 166 -14.19 4.19 -9.49
N THR A 167 -13.99 3.30 -8.52
CA THR A 167 -15.02 2.94 -7.52
C THR A 167 -14.95 3.74 -6.22
N ARG A 168 -13.80 4.34 -5.86
CA ARG A 168 -13.71 5.20 -4.67
C ARG A 168 -14.37 6.56 -4.90
N THR A 169 -15.38 6.85 -4.09
CA THR A 169 -16.00 8.17 -3.98
C THR A 169 -14.97 9.24 -3.56
N GLU A 170 -15.14 10.47 -4.07
CA GLU A 170 -14.31 11.64 -3.74
C GLU A 170 -14.10 11.76 -2.22
N GLY A 171 -12.85 11.61 -1.76
CA GLY A 171 -12.51 11.68 -0.33
C GLY A 171 -11.29 10.84 0.09
N ALA A 172 -11.02 9.72 -0.57
CA ALA A 172 -9.89 8.84 -0.21
C ALA A 172 -8.54 9.29 -0.79
N PHE A 173 -8.55 9.96 -1.94
CA PHE A 173 -7.36 10.43 -2.64
C PHE A 173 -7.51 11.91 -3.02
N THR A 174 -6.41 12.67 -2.94
CA THR A 174 -6.37 13.98 -3.60
C THR A 174 -6.37 13.79 -5.11
N ARG A 175 -6.82 14.80 -5.88
CA ARG A 175 -6.75 14.77 -7.36
C ARG A 175 -5.35 14.44 -7.88
N GLN A 176 -4.31 14.98 -7.24
CA GLN A 176 -2.92 14.69 -7.57
C GLN A 176 -2.55 13.22 -7.30
N THR A 177 -2.96 12.66 -6.16
CA THR A 177 -2.69 11.25 -5.83
C THR A 177 -3.40 10.32 -6.82
N HIS A 178 -4.64 10.66 -7.18
CA HIS A 178 -5.45 9.92 -8.16
C HIS A 178 -4.76 9.89 -9.53
N SER A 179 -4.41 11.07 -10.08
CA SER A 179 -3.71 11.17 -11.37
C SER A 179 -2.36 10.46 -11.37
N ARG A 180 -1.63 10.48 -10.25
CA ARG A 180 -0.35 9.77 -10.10
C ARG A 180 -0.52 8.26 -10.10
N LEU A 181 -1.52 7.73 -9.38
CA LEU A 181 -1.83 6.30 -9.37
C LEU A 181 -2.34 5.80 -10.72
N GLU A 182 -3.17 6.60 -11.40
CA GLU A 182 -3.61 6.33 -12.77
C GLU A 182 -2.42 6.27 -13.72
N THR A 183 -1.52 7.26 -13.65
CA THR A 183 -0.28 7.29 -14.45
C THR A 183 0.58 6.04 -14.21
N ILE A 184 0.75 5.62 -12.95
CA ILE A 184 1.47 4.39 -12.61
C ILE A 184 0.81 3.18 -13.28
N ALA A 185 -0.50 3.00 -13.09
CA ALA A 185 -1.19 1.82 -13.57
C ALA A 185 -1.23 1.73 -15.10
N LEU A 186 -1.45 2.84 -15.80
CA LEU A 186 -1.46 2.88 -17.27
C LEU A 186 -0.08 2.59 -17.86
N ASN A 187 0.98 3.26 -17.39
CA ASN A 187 2.34 3.02 -17.88
C ASN A 187 2.79 1.57 -17.58
N TRP A 188 2.31 0.99 -16.47
CA TRP A 188 2.58 -0.39 -16.14
C TRP A 188 1.88 -1.38 -17.08
N LEU A 189 0.62 -1.13 -17.43
CA LEU A 189 -0.11 -1.94 -18.41
C LEU A 189 0.48 -1.84 -19.82
N ASP A 190 1.13 -0.73 -20.15
CA ASP A 190 1.91 -0.53 -21.38
C ASP A 190 3.29 -1.22 -21.34
N ALA A 191 3.56 -2.05 -20.33
CA ALA A 191 4.80 -2.81 -20.15
C ALA A 191 6.08 -1.95 -20.11
N ARG A 192 5.97 -0.71 -19.63
CA ARG A 192 7.16 0.15 -19.42
C ARG A 192 8.05 -0.39 -18.31
N ALA A 193 9.33 -0.02 -18.36
CA ALA A 193 10.27 -0.43 -17.33
C ALA A 193 9.87 0.18 -15.97
N PRO A 194 10.10 -0.52 -14.83
CA PRO A 194 9.75 0.00 -13.50
C PRO A 194 10.30 1.40 -13.19
N ALA A 195 11.52 1.70 -13.64
CA ALA A 195 12.13 3.01 -13.46
C ALA A 195 11.41 4.11 -14.26
N ASP A 196 10.98 3.81 -15.49
CA ASP A 196 10.24 4.75 -16.34
C ASP A 196 8.85 5.03 -15.78
N ILE A 197 8.19 4.02 -15.21
CA ILE A 197 6.91 4.18 -14.51
C ILE A 197 7.08 5.11 -13.31
N ALA A 198 8.13 4.93 -12.52
CA ALA A 198 8.42 5.78 -11.37
C ALA A 198 8.74 7.24 -11.78
N ALA A 199 9.49 7.42 -12.86
CA ALA A 199 9.78 8.73 -13.43
C ALA A 199 8.50 9.42 -13.94
N ALA A 200 7.63 8.69 -14.64
CA ALA A 200 6.34 9.19 -15.11
C ALA A 200 5.43 9.60 -13.93
N ALA A 201 5.41 8.80 -12.86
CA ALA A 201 4.67 9.13 -11.65
C ALA A 201 5.16 10.46 -11.03
N LEU A 202 6.47 10.69 -10.97
CA LEU A 202 7.06 11.92 -10.45
C LEU A 202 6.66 13.17 -11.25
N ALA A 203 6.43 13.04 -12.55
CA ALA A 203 6.10 14.14 -13.44
C ALA A 203 4.66 14.66 -13.35
N VAL A 204 3.81 14.04 -12.50
CA VAL A 204 2.40 14.41 -12.27
C VAL A 204 2.25 15.49 -11.19
#